data_AF-A0A944QZZ2-F1
#
_entry.id   AF-A0A944QZZ2-F1
#
_cell.length_a   1.000
_cell.length_b   1.000
_cell.length_c   1.000
_cell.angle_alpha   90.00
_cell.angle_beta   90.00
_cell.angle_gamma   90.00
#
_symmetry.space_group_name_H-M   'P 1'
#
loop_
_entity.id
_entity.type
_entity.pdbx_description
1 polymer ?
#
loop_
_entity_poly.entity_id
_entity_poly.type
_entity_poly.pdbx_seq_one_letter_code
_entity_poly.pdbx_strand_id
1 'polypeptide(L)'
;MIASPVIRAAEIDSVTTRRVTLENSRADINRIFNQRIERGIDEANRKRIGIHRVGDLELYREGEYCDEQLLYRELRKAIFESNTATWGLKGYHIDLQLRGLLARKSYSLPLNDSIYRDIDYLEGISLNLKELSDLVQVDGVLIGVDKLGHFFAEGWRYFEMVAFDDKSLYDALAWGREKESGLFGYSTTGIFSYADLVANFNGMRFWNRVLLKQDDPLSGVIANLLARPYVTCAIQIIDSFKAGEVVKAWETGSEFDIGEYIDAGWDEGNNCNSYADPLIEAKVAKRVRDVDPDFECPSLKAACSRSRVKYGEYARFLLHPSCLSAE
;
A
#
# COMPACT_ATOMS: atom_id res chain seq x y z
N MET A 1 14.69 -18.75 23.63
CA MET A 1 13.68 -18.80 22.55
C MET A 1 12.71 -17.67 22.80
N ILE A 2 12.90 -16.55 22.11
CA ILE A 2 12.07 -15.35 22.26
C ILE A 2 10.95 -15.50 21.23
N ALA A 3 9.71 -15.54 21.71
CA ALA A 3 8.52 -15.60 20.86
C ALA A 3 8.52 -14.44 19.86
N SER A 4 8.30 -14.78 18.58
CA SER A 4 8.22 -13.84 17.46
C SER A 4 7.22 -12.71 17.73
N PRO A 5 7.47 -11.48 17.24
CA PRO A 5 6.48 -10.42 17.26
C PRO A 5 5.29 -10.87 16.41
N VAL A 6 4.14 -10.88 17.07
CA VAL A 6 2.82 -11.16 16.52
C VAL A 6 2.56 -10.24 15.31
N ILE A 7 2.46 -10.80 14.11
CA ILE A 7 1.97 -10.09 12.92
C ILE A 7 0.48 -9.82 13.17
N ARG A 8 0.11 -8.55 13.35
CA ARG A 8 -1.28 -8.11 13.42
C ARG A 8 -1.73 -7.81 11.99
N ALA A 9 -2.58 -8.66 11.43
CA ALA A 9 -3.36 -8.34 10.24
C ALA A 9 -4.58 -7.52 10.68
N ALA A 10 -4.85 -6.42 9.99
CA ALA A 10 -6.05 -5.63 10.21
C ALA A 10 -7.01 -5.94 9.06
N GLU A 11 -8.10 -6.63 9.37
CA GLU A 11 -9.19 -6.89 8.42
C GLU A 11 -10.22 -5.77 8.50
N ILE A 12 -11.07 -5.66 7.48
CA ILE A 12 -12.21 -4.74 7.50
C ILE A 12 -13.54 -5.46 7.35
N ASP A 13 -14.58 -4.88 7.95
CA ASP A 13 -15.95 -5.24 7.61
C ASP A 13 -16.38 -4.46 6.36
N SER A 14 -16.33 -5.14 5.22
CA SER A 14 -16.65 -4.57 3.90
C SER A 14 -18.14 -4.55 3.57
N VAL A 15 -19.02 -4.95 4.51
CA VAL A 15 -20.45 -5.15 4.29
C VAL A 15 -21.29 -4.22 5.16
N THR A 16 -21.14 -4.31 6.49
CA THR A 16 -21.96 -3.59 7.49
C THR A 16 -21.93 -2.08 7.31
N THR A 17 -20.86 -1.59 6.71
CA THR A 17 -20.49 -0.18 6.59
C THR A 17 -20.86 0.43 5.24
N ARG A 18 -21.38 -0.37 4.29
CA ARG A 18 -21.71 0.08 2.93
C ARG A 18 -22.82 1.12 2.85
N ARG A 19 -23.65 1.19 3.88
CA ARG A 19 -24.73 2.19 3.99
C ARG A 19 -24.27 3.49 4.67
N VAL A 20 -23.03 3.52 5.17
CA VAL A 20 -22.44 4.71 5.79
C VAL A 20 -21.99 5.67 4.69
N THR A 21 -22.42 6.93 4.79
CA THR A 21 -21.91 8.00 3.92
C THR A 21 -20.66 8.59 4.54
N LEU A 22 -19.52 8.44 3.84
CA LEU A 22 -18.24 9.00 4.25
C LEU A 22 -17.80 10.12 3.30
N GLU A 23 -17.15 11.13 3.85
CA GLU A 23 -16.52 12.18 3.07
C GLU A 23 -15.30 11.64 2.32
N ASN A 24 -15.02 12.22 1.15
CA ASN A 24 -13.84 11.86 0.39
C ASN A 24 -12.55 12.23 1.16
N SER A 25 -11.67 11.23 1.31
CA SER A 25 -10.42 11.30 2.05
C SER A 25 -9.19 11.51 1.16
N ARG A 26 -9.33 11.58 -0.18
CA ARG A 26 -8.22 11.76 -1.14
C ARG A 26 -7.29 12.90 -0.77
N ALA A 27 -7.87 14.09 -0.53
CA ALA A 27 -7.08 15.29 -0.24
C ALA A 27 -6.28 15.16 1.07
N ASP A 28 -6.86 14.54 2.10
CA ASP A 28 -6.19 14.33 3.38
C ASP A 28 -5.07 13.29 3.27
N ILE A 29 -5.32 12.18 2.57
CA ILE A 29 -4.32 11.13 2.28
C ILE A 29 -3.16 11.73 1.48
N ASN A 30 -3.44 12.45 0.39
CA ASN A 30 -2.41 13.08 -0.44
C ASN A 30 -1.59 14.08 0.37
N ARG A 31 -2.25 14.92 1.20
CA ARG A 31 -1.53 15.87 2.06
C ARG A 31 -0.60 15.15 3.04
N ILE A 32 -1.08 14.09 3.70
CA ILE A 32 -0.29 13.31 4.67
C ILE A 32 0.96 12.73 3.99
N PHE A 33 0.79 12.08 2.84
CA PHE A 33 1.89 11.35 2.21
C PHE A 33 2.84 12.24 1.41
N ASN A 34 2.36 13.32 0.77
CA ASN A 34 3.27 14.30 0.15
C ASN A 34 4.19 14.95 1.20
N GLN A 35 3.65 15.33 2.37
CA GLN A 35 4.47 15.85 3.47
C GLN A 35 5.50 14.83 3.99
N ARG A 36 5.15 13.54 4.02
CA ARG A 36 6.10 12.47 4.38
C ARG A 36 7.17 12.26 3.31
N ILE A 37 6.79 12.31 2.03
CA ILE A 37 7.71 12.16 0.89
C ILE A 37 8.71 13.32 0.88
N GLU A 38 8.25 14.57 0.99
CA GLU A 38 9.10 15.76 1.08
C GLU A 38 10.12 15.64 2.22
N ARG A 39 9.66 15.28 3.43
CA ARG A 39 10.57 15.05 4.56
C ARG A 39 11.59 13.95 4.28
N GLY A 40 11.21 12.88 3.58
CA GLY A 40 12.13 11.81 3.19
C GLY A 40 13.20 12.29 2.20
N ILE A 41 12.82 13.14 1.24
CA ILE A 41 13.73 13.77 0.28
C ILE A 41 14.72 14.69 1.02
N ASP A 42 14.22 15.54 1.91
CA ASP A 42 15.04 16.45 2.72
C ASP A 42 16.04 15.70 3.60
N GLU A 43 15.59 14.61 4.24
CA GLU A 43 16.45 13.76 5.07
C GLU A 43 17.53 13.03 4.26
N ALA A 44 17.19 12.56 3.05
CA ALA A 44 18.16 11.98 2.14
C ALA A 44 19.21 13.01 1.70
N ASN A 45 18.79 14.26 1.48
CA ASN A 45 19.68 15.36 1.16
C ASN A 45 20.60 15.74 2.33
N ARG A 46 20.08 15.74 3.56
CA ARG A 46 20.82 16.10 4.78
C ARG A 46 21.84 15.03 5.20
N LYS A 47 21.55 13.75 4.97
CA LYS A 47 22.38 12.61 5.42
C LYS A 47 23.45 12.17 4.43
N ARG A 48 23.70 12.97 3.40
CA ARG A 48 24.82 12.72 2.49
C ARG A 48 26.13 12.71 3.26
N ILE A 49 27.03 11.80 2.90
CA ILE A 49 28.35 11.70 3.51
C ILE A 49 29.25 12.75 2.84
N GLY A 50 29.39 13.93 3.46
CA GLY A 50 30.33 14.96 3.00
C GLY A 50 31.78 14.56 3.29
N ILE A 51 32.69 14.79 2.35
CA ILE A 51 34.10 14.42 2.50
C ILE A 51 34.97 15.64 2.87
N HIS A 52 34.66 16.84 2.35
CA HIS A 52 35.37 18.08 2.68
C HIS A 52 34.42 19.29 2.74
N ARG A 53 34.80 20.33 3.51
CA ARG A 53 34.03 21.59 3.66
C ARG A 53 34.73 22.76 2.96
N VAL A 54 33.97 23.59 2.25
CA VAL A 54 34.41 24.88 1.72
C VAL A 54 33.51 25.97 2.29
N GLY A 55 34.00 26.70 3.31
CA GLY A 55 33.16 27.60 4.11
C GLY A 55 32.08 26.83 4.87
N ASP A 56 30.81 27.23 4.69
CA ASP A 56 29.63 26.56 5.26
C ASP A 56 29.09 25.41 4.37
N LEU A 57 29.69 25.17 3.20
CA LEU A 57 29.26 24.12 2.26
C LEU A 57 30.01 22.82 2.49
N GLU A 58 29.27 21.71 2.58
CA GLU A 58 29.82 20.36 2.50
C GLU A 58 29.84 19.91 1.04
N LEU A 59 31.03 19.52 0.55
CA LEU A 59 31.26 19.00 -0.79
C LEU A 59 31.33 17.47 -0.77
N TYR A 60 30.93 16.87 -1.88
CA TYR A 60 30.77 15.42 -2.05
C TYR A 60 31.62 14.93 -3.22
N ARG A 61 32.05 13.66 -3.20
CA ARG A 61 32.75 13.11 -4.37
C ARG A 61 31.81 13.06 -5.56
N GLU A 62 32.35 13.34 -6.74
CA GLU A 62 31.69 13.10 -8.02
C GLU A 62 31.23 11.64 -8.09
N GLY A 63 29.91 11.42 -8.18
CA GLY A 63 29.27 10.08 -8.12
C GLY A 63 28.56 9.74 -6.80
N GLU A 64 28.71 10.54 -5.74
CA GLU A 64 28.01 10.33 -4.45
C GLU A 64 26.75 11.22 -4.28
N TYR A 65 26.49 12.10 -5.24
CA TYR A 65 25.25 12.87 -5.26
C TYR A 65 24.05 11.99 -5.59
N CYS A 66 22.94 12.22 -4.91
CA CYS A 66 21.69 11.52 -5.15
C CYS A 66 21.82 9.98 -5.02
N ASP A 67 22.30 9.53 -3.85
CA ASP A 67 22.31 8.11 -3.49
C ASP A 67 20.87 7.57 -3.40
N GLU A 68 20.56 6.60 -4.26
CA GLU A 68 19.26 5.94 -4.37
C GLU A 68 18.92 5.09 -3.15
N GLN A 69 19.89 4.34 -2.61
CA GLN A 69 19.66 3.51 -1.43
C GLN A 69 19.37 4.39 -0.21
N LEU A 70 20.09 5.50 -0.10
CA LEU A 70 19.82 6.54 0.90
C LEU A 70 18.42 7.14 0.71
N LEU A 71 18.05 7.51 -0.52
CA LEU A 71 16.72 8.05 -0.83
C LEU A 71 15.61 7.08 -0.40
N TYR A 72 15.61 5.84 -0.89
CA TYR A 72 14.58 4.86 -0.55
C TYR A 72 14.57 4.53 0.94
N ARG A 73 15.72 4.56 1.62
CA ARG A 73 15.79 4.37 3.07
C ARG A 73 15.10 5.50 3.82
N GLU A 74 15.39 6.76 3.49
CA GLU A 74 14.82 7.91 4.21
C GLU A 74 13.35 8.15 3.82
N LEU A 75 12.96 7.94 2.56
CA LEU A 75 11.56 7.91 2.14
C LEU A 75 10.74 6.91 2.96
N ARG A 76 11.23 5.67 3.09
CA ARG A 76 10.56 4.67 3.93
C ARG A 76 10.45 5.13 5.37
N LYS A 77 11.53 5.62 6.00
CA LYS A 77 11.47 6.12 7.38
C LYS A 77 10.40 7.20 7.56
N ALA A 78 10.33 8.15 6.63
CA ALA A 78 9.36 9.24 6.67
C ALA A 78 7.92 8.77 6.40
N ILE A 79 7.70 7.93 5.38
CA ILE A 79 6.38 7.35 5.06
C ILE A 79 5.85 6.53 6.23
N PHE A 80 6.69 5.75 6.90
CA PHE A 80 6.28 4.93 8.04
C PHE A 80 6.27 5.69 9.39
N GLU A 81 6.74 6.94 9.44
CA GLU A 81 7.06 7.68 10.68
C GLU A 81 7.86 6.81 11.67
N SER A 82 8.86 6.10 11.16
CA SER A 82 9.66 5.15 11.94
C SER A 82 11.15 5.33 11.69
N ASN A 83 11.93 5.32 12.76
CA ASN A 83 13.39 5.39 12.70
C ASN A 83 14.03 4.08 12.18
N THR A 84 13.28 2.99 12.11
CA THR A 84 13.80 1.68 11.66
C THR A 84 13.40 1.37 10.23
N ALA A 85 14.35 0.84 9.45
CA ALA A 85 14.08 0.35 8.10
C ALA A 85 13.44 -1.06 8.08
N THR A 86 13.29 -1.72 9.24
CA THR A 86 12.92 -3.15 9.36
C THR A 86 11.43 -3.45 9.10
N TRP A 87 11.17 -4.73 8.78
CA TRP A 87 10.03 -5.19 7.97
C TRP A 87 8.79 -5.72 8.74
N GLY A 88 8.83 -5.81 10.08
CA GLY A 88 7.87 -6.68 10.78
C GLY A 88 6.44 -6.16 10.99
N LEU A 89 6.24 -4.84 11.13
CA LEU A 89 4.95 -4.28 11.57
C LEU A 89 4.55 -2.97 10.87
N LYS A 90 5.27 -2.56 9.82
CA LYS A 90 5.13 -1.20 9.26
C LYS A 90 3.76 -0.90 8.66
N GLY A 91 3.14 -1.87 7.98
CA GLY A 91 1.79 -1.73 7.46
C GLY A 91 0.77 -1.45 8.57
N TYR A 92 0.78 -2.27 9.63
CA TYR A 92 -0.08 -2.08 10.81
C TYR A 92 0.18 -0.75 11.54
N HIS A 93 1.43 -0.29 11.61
CA HIS A 93 1.73 1.02 12.21
C HIS A 93 1.19 2.18 11.37
N ILE A 94 1.20 2.08 10.03
CA ILE A 94 0.55 3.09 9.16
C ILE A 94 -0.96 3.08 9.42
N ASP A 95 -1.57 1.91 9.44
CA ASP A 95 -2.99 1.73 9.75
C ASP A 95 -3.37 2.47 11.04
N LEU A 96 -2.71 2.18 12.16
CA LEU A 96 -2.96 2.86 13.43
C LEU A 96 -2.79 4.39 13.37
N GLN A 97 -1.77 4.88 12.67
CA GLN A 97 -1.56 6.32 12.51
C GLN A 97 -2.72 6.96 11.73
N LEU A 98 -3.15 6.31 10.66
CA LEU A 98 -4.18 6.83 9.78
C LEU A 98 -5.57 6.76 10.41
N ARG A 99 -5.89 5.75 11.24
CA ARG A 99 -7.10 5.76 12.07
C ARG A 99 -7.20 7.03 12.91
N GLY A 100 -6.08 7.47 13.49
CA GLY A 100 -6.00 8.73 14.24
C GLY A 100 -6.09 9.99 13.35
N LEU A 101 -5.32 10.01 12.25
CA LEU A 101 -5.25 11.17 11.35
C LEU A 101 -6.53 11.40 10.53
N LEU A 102 -7.27 10.33 10.26
CA LEU A 102 -8.51 10.32 9.47
C LEU A 102 -9.76 10.12 10.32
N ALA A 103 -9.66 10.16 11.67
CA ALA A 103 -10.76 9.85 12.60
C ALA A 103 -12.08 10.61 12.35
N ARG A 104 -12.05 11.77 11.67
CA ARG A 104 -13.24 12.55 11.32
C ARG A 104 -13.87 12.17 9.99
N LYS A 105 -13.16 11.41 9.16
CA LYS A 105 -13.54 10.97 7.82
C LYS A 105 -13.57 9.46 7.66
N SER A 106 -13.19 8.73 8.71
CA SER A 106 -13.18 7.29 8.76
C SER A 106 -14.38 6.76 9.55
N TYR A 107 -14.71 5.48 9.31
CA TYR A 107 -15.68 4.74 10.09
C TYR A 107 -15.00 3.56 10.77
N SER A 108 -15.10 3.51 12.10
CA SER A 108 -14.57 2.42 12.91
C SER A 108 -15.70 1.50 13.33
N LEU A 109 -15.60 0.21 13.01
CA LEU A 109 -16.57 -0.81 13.43
C LEU A 109 -15.92 -1.76 14.45
N PRO A 110 -16.46 -1.88 15.67
CA PRO A 110 -15.99 -2.89 16.61
C PRO A 110 -16.13 -4.31 16.06
N LEU A 111 -15.16 -5.19 16.36
CA LEU A 111 -15.20 -6.59 15.92
C LEU A 111 -16.50 -7.30 16.33
N ASN A 112 -17.02 -7.02 17.52
CA ASN A 112 -18.24 -7.65 18.03
C ASN A 112 -19.50 -7.26 17.25
N ASP A 113 -19.45 -6.16 16.50
CA ASP A 113 -20.53 -5.65 15.67
C ASP A 113 -20.37 -6.03 14.20
N SER A 114 -19.30 -6.75 13.85
CA SER A 114 -18.93 -7.05 12.46
C SER A 114 -19.42 -8.41 11.98
N ILE A 115 -19.30 -8.63 10.66
CA ILE A 115 -19.50 -9.94 10.02
C ILE A 115 -18.54 -11.04 10.51
N TYR A 116 -17.47 -10.67 11.23
CA TYR A 116 -16.46 -11.58 11.77
C TYR A 116 -16.65 -11.95 13.24
N ARG A 117 -17.66 -11.40 13.93
CA ARG A 117 -17.85 -11.57 15.37
C ARG A 117 -17.98 -13.02 15.88
N ASP A 118 -18.35 -13.95 15.01
CA ASP A 118 -18.56 -15.37 15.35
C ASP A 118 -17.37 -16.28 14.98
N ILE A 119 -16.28 -15.71 14.44
CA ILE A 119 -15.07 -16.49 14.14
C ILE A 119 -14.39 -16.82 15.47
N ASP A 120 -14.49 -18.09 15.89
CA ASP A 120 -13.96 -18.54 17.18
C ASP A 120 -12.43 -18.64 17.16
N TYR A 121 -11.81 -18.36 18.31
CA TYR A 121 -10.36 -18.36 18.55
C TYR A 121 -9.62 -19.67 18.17
N LEU A 122 -10.35 -20.79 18.10
CA LEU A 122 -9.84 -22.11 17.73
C LEU A 122 -10.00 -22.46 16.24
N GLU A 123 -10.88 -21.74 15.52
CA GLU A 123 -11.19 -21.98 14.10
C GLU A 123 -10.54 -20.92 13.20
N GLY A 124 -10.42 -19.66 13.66
CA GLY A 124 -9.51 -18.67 13.11
C GLY A 124 -8.28 -18.58 14.01
N ILE A 125 -7.09 -18.92 13.51
CA ILE A 125 -5.91 -19.03 14.37
C ILE A 125 -5.62 -17.71 15.08
N SER A 126 -5.87 -17.73 16.40
CA SER A 126 -5.19 -17.00 17.46
C SER A 126 -5.27 -15.46 17.46
N LEU A 127 -6.17 -14.89 18.28
CA LEU A 127 -6.04 -13.65 19.08
C LEU A 127 -5.59 -12.34 18.38
N ASN A 128 -5.48 -12.30 17.05
CA ASN A 128 -4.83 -11.18 16.36
C ASN A 128 -5.79 -10.25 15.63
N LEU A 129 -7.00 -10.71 15.28
CA LEU A 129 -8.10 -9.82 14.93
C LEU A 129 -8.75 -9.28 16.20
N LYS A 130 -8.03 -8.41 16.93
CA LYS A 130 -8.59 -7.73 18.13
C LYS A 130 -9.34 -6.45 17.75
N GLU A 131 -9.05 -5.92 16.58
CA GLU A 131 -9.53 -4.63 16.11
C GLU A 131 -9.58 -4.67 14.58
N LEU A 132 -10.70 -4.25 14.01
CA LEU A 132 -10.82 -4.06 12.56
C LEU A 132 -10.14 -2.75 12.16
N SER A 133 -9.68 -2.64 10.91
CA SER A 133 -9.28 -1.34 10.37
C SER A 133 -10.49 -0.44 10.16
N ASP A 134 -10.22 0.85 10.20
CA ASP A 134 -11.21 1.85 9.85
C ASP A 134 -11.41 1.86 8.33
N LEU A 135 -12.60 2.27 7.90
CA LEU A 135 -12.92 2.47 6.50
C LEU A 135 -12.89 3.94 6.15
N VAL A 136 -12.44 4.24 4.94
CA VAL A 136 -12.50 5.58 4.34
C VAL A 136 -13.06 5.49 2.93
N GLN A 137 -13.66 6.59 2.47
CA GLN A 137 -14.05 6.73 1.08
C GLN A 137 -12.98 7.54 0.33
N VAL A 138 -12.56 7.03 -0.83
CA VAL A 138 -11.69 7.75 -1.77
C VAL A 138 -12.30 7.68 -3.15
N ASP A 139 -12.72 8.83 -3.68
CA ASP A 139 -13.35 8.96 -5.01
C ASP A 139 -14.49 7.96 -5.26
N GLY A 140 -15.32 7.74 -4.23
CA GLY A 140 -16.46 6.81 -4.30
C GLY A 140 -16.10 5.34 -4.12
N VAL A 141 -14.83 4.99 -3.87
CA VAL A 141 -14.39 3.65 -3.50
C VAL A 141 -14.27 3.57 -1.97
N LEU A 142 -14.92 2.58 -1.36
CA LEU A 142 -14.80 2.30 0.08
C LEU A 142 -13.61 1.36 0.28
N ILE A 143 -12.62 1.78 1.08
CA ILE A 143 -11.42 0.98 1.34
C ILE A 143 -11.11 0.93 2.82
N GLY A 144 -10.45 -0.14 3.24
CA GLY A 144 -9.80 -0.22 4.53
C GLY A 144 -8.55 0.65 4.58
N VAL A 145 -8.32 1.30 5.72
CA VAL A 145 -7.13 2.12 5.93
C VAL A 145 -5.86 1.25 6.00
N ASP A 146 -5.99 -0.01 6.41
CA ASP A 146 -4.96 -1.05 6.33
C ASP A 146 -4.41 -1.25 4.92
N LYS A 147 -5.22 -1.03 3.87
CA LYS A 147 -4.78 -1.14 2.47
C LYS A 147 -3.68 -0.13 2.13
N LEU A 148 -3.62 1.01 2.81
CA LEU A 148 -2.50 1.95 2.67
C LEU A 148 -1.22 1.42 3.31
N GLY A 149 -1.34 0.62 4.37
CA GLY A 149 -0.23 -0.16 4.91
C GLY A 149 0.31 -1.15 3.87
N HIS A 150 -0.57 -1.93 3.24
CA HIS A 150 -0.26 -2.85 2.15
C HIS A 150 0.40 -2.15 0.96
N PHE A 151 -0.16 -1.01 0.54
CA PHE A 151 0.40 -0.19 -0.53
C PHE A 151 1.85 0.25 -0.26
N PHE A 152 2.15 0.80 0.91
CA PHE A 152 3.50 1.30 1.18
C PHE A 152 4.49 0.21 1.62
N ALA A 153 4.08 -0.75 2.46
CA ALA A 153 4.99 -1.74 3.06
C ALA A 153 5.13 -2.99 2.19
N GLU A 154 4.04 -3.69 1.90
CA GLU A 154 4.04 -4.86 1.04
C GLU A 154 4.35 -4.50 -0.42
N GLY A 155 3.85 -3.35 -0.90
CA GLY A 155 4.22 -2.81 -2.20
C GLY A 155 5.71 -2.51 -2.34
N TRP A 156 6.39 -2.10 -1.25
CA TRP A 156 7.86 -1.99 -1.25
C TRP A 156 8.53 -3.35 -1.44
N ARG A 157 7.97 -4.45 -0.88
CA ARG A 157 8.53 -5.80 -1.13
C ARG A 157 8.43 -6.19 -2.58
N TYR A 158 7.28 -5.96 -3.20
CA TYR A 158 7.10 -6.27 -4.61
C TYR A 158 8.08 -5.48 -5.47
N PHE A 159 8.24 -4.19 -5.18
CA PHE A 159 9.22 -3.35 -5.86
C PHE A 159 10.66 -3.84 -5.64
N GLU A 160 11.04 -4.17 -4.42
CA GLU A 160 12.38 -4.68 -4.11
C GLU A 160 12.68 -5.98 -4.85
N MET A 161 11.72 -6.91 -4.90
CA MET A 161 11.83 -8.15 -5.65
C MET A 161 12.13 -7.90 -7.14
N VAL A 162 11.38 -6.97 -7.75
CA VAL A 162 11.48 -6.69 -9.19
C VAL A 162 12.68 -5.79 -9.53
N ALA A 163 12.97 -4.79 -8.71
CA ALA A 163 13.98 -3.78 -8.99
C ALA A 163 15.39 -4.15 -8.51
N PHE A 164 15.51 -4.97 -7.46
CA PHE A 164 16.79 -5.25 -6.82
C PHE A 164 17.11 -6.75 -6.71
N ASP A 165 16.12 -7.64 -6.63
CA ASP A 165 16.34 -9.09 -6.48
C ASP A 165 16.30 -9.89 -7.81
N ASP A 166 16.20 -9.21 -8.96
CA ASP A 166 16.08 -9.83 -10.30
C ASP A 166 14.93 -10.85 -10.41
N LYS A 167 13.82 -10.58 -9.70
CA LYS A 167 12.59 -11.39 -9.77
C LYS A 167 11.63 -10.81 -10.81
N SER A 168 10.85 -11.68 -11.42
CA SER A 168 9.77 -11.23 -12.28
C SER A 168 8.62 -10.65 -11.45
N LEU A 169 7.79 -9.79 -12.06
CA LEU A 169 6.55 -9.34 -11.46
C LEU A 169 5.62 -10.52 -11.10
N TYR A 170 5.67 -11.61 -11.88
CA TYR A 170 4.95 -12.84 -11.58
C TYR A 170 5.41 -13.52 -10.29
N ASP A 171 6.72 -13.51 -10.00
CA ASP A 171 7.25 -14.03 -8.74
C ASP A 171 6.78 -13.19 -7.55
N ALA A 172 6.74 -11.86 -7.69
CA ALA A 172 6.23 -10.97 -6.66
C ALA A 172 4.73 -11.18 -6.40
N LEU A 173 3.92 -11.36 -7.46
CA LEU A 173 2.50 -11.69 -7.37
C LEU A 173 2.27 -13.06 -6.70
N ALA A 174 3.07 -14.08 -7.06
CA ALA A 174 3.00 -15.40 -6.44
C ALA A 174 3.34 -15.33 -4.94
N TRP A 175 4.43 -14.64 -4.60
CA TRP A 175 4.82 -14.40 -3.21
C TRP A 175 3.71 -13.70 -2.40
N GLY A 176 3.05 -12.71 -3.00
CA GLY A 176 1.88 -12.05 -2.42
C GLY A 176 0.76 -13.00 -2.04
N ARG A 177 0.35 -13.85 -2.99
CA ARG A 177 -0.72 -14.84 -2.76
C ARG A 177 -0.32 -15.89 -1.73
N GLU A 178 0.93 -16.33 -1.73
CA GLU A 178 1.46 -17.27 -0.73
C GLU A 178 1.49 -16.65 0.67
N LYS A 179 1.82 -15.36 0.78
CA LYS A 179 1.74 -14.62 2.05
C LYS A 179 0.30 -14.46 2.54
N GLU A 180 -0.61 -14.07 1.65
CA GLU A 180 -2.03 -13.86 1.96
C GLU A 180 -2.73 -15.16 2.38
N SER A 181 -2.42 -16.27 1.71
CA SER A 181 -2.93 -17.61 2.05
C SER A 181 -2.32 -18.21 3.33
N GLY A 182 -1.35 -17.54 3.97
CA GLY A 182 -0.66 -18.03 5.17
C GLY A 182 0.34 -19.18 4.92
N LEU A 183 0.67 -19.49 3.66
CA LEU A 183 1.54 -20.63 3.28
C LEU A 183 2.99 -20.49 3.76
N PHE A 184 3.48 -19.28 4.03
CA PHE A 184 4.85 -19.03 4.52
C PHE A 184 5.09 -19.37 6.01
N GLY A 185 4.20 -20.17 6.63
CA GLY A 185 4.44 -20.76 7.96
C GLY A 185 4.02 -19.89 9.14
N TYR A 186 3.16 -18.90 8.94
CA TYR A 186 2.60 -18.07 10.01
C TYR A 186 1.07 -18.17 10.03
N SER A 187 0.50 -18.25 11.23
CA SER A 187 -0.93 -18.17 11.50
C SER A 187 -1.52 -16.84 10.99
N THR A 188 -2.27 -16.87 9.87
CA THR A 188 -3.08 -15.73 9.39
C THR A 188 -4.51 -15.80 9.94
N THR A 189 -5.32 -14.78 9.65
CA THR A 189 -6.76 -14.68 10.03
C THR A 189 -7.63 -15.77 9.40
N GLY A 190 -7.12 -16.49 8.39
CA GLY A 190 -7.93 -17.40 7.57
C GLY A 190 -8.80 -16.67 6.54
N ILE A 191 -8.64 -15.35 6.43
CA ILE A 191 -9.26 -14.50 5.42
C ILE A 191 -8.19 -14.20 4.37
N PHE A 192 -8.55 -14.37 3.10
CA PHE A 192 -7.73 -14.05 1.95
C PHE A 192 -8.36 -12.86 1.24
N SER A 193 -7.69 -11.71 1.30
CA SER A 193 -8.15 -10.47 0.71
C SER A 193 -7.46 -10.20 -0.64
N TYR A 194 -8.26 -10.20 -1.70
CA TYR A 194 -7.78 -9.85 -3.04
C TYR A 194 -7.54 -8.33 -3.16
N ALA A 195 -8.23 -7.53 -2.35
CA ALA A 195 -7.99 -6.09 -2.25
C ALA A 195 -6.58 -5.78 -1.72
N ASP A 196 -6.04 -6.60 -0.82
CA ASP A 196 -4.64 -6.48 -0.37
C ASP A 196 -3.65 -6.73 -1.48
N LEU A 197 -3.89 -7.73 -2.33
CA LEU A 197 -3.04 -8.00 -3.49
C LEU A 197 -3.06 -6.83 -4.47
N VAL A 198 -4.23 -6.23 -4.70
CA VAL A 198 -4.39 -5.03 -5.52
C VAL A 198 -3.63 -3.85 -4.90
N ALA A 199 -3.72 -3.65 -3.58
CA ALA A 199 -2.99 -2.60 -2.87
C ALA A 199 -1.48 -2.79 -2.97
N ASN A 200 -0.98 -4.02 -2.73
CA ASN A 200 0.44 -4.37 -2.86
C ASN A 200 0.95 -4.07 -4.28
N PHE A 201 0.21 -4.49 -5.31
CA PHE A 201 0.58 -4.29 -6.70
C PHE A 201 0.66 -2.82 -7.08
N ASN A 202 -0.33 -2.02 -6.68
CA ASN A 202 -0.31 -0.58 -6.92
C ASN A 202 0.78 0.12 -6.09
N GLY A 203 1.09 -0.40 -4.90
CA GLY A 203 2.22 0.04 -4.09
C GLY A 203 3.57 -0.14 -4.78
N MET A 204 3.76 -1.27 -5.46
CA MET A 204 4.94 -1.49 -6.32
C MET A 204 5.03 -0.45 -7.44
N ARG A 205 3.91 -0.14 -8.10
CA ARG A 205 3.85 0.91 -9.13
C ARG A 205 4.27 2.27 -8.56
N PHE A 206 3.83 2.61 -7.35
CA PHE A 206 4.28 3.82 -6.64
C PHE A 206 5.79 3.84 -6.42
N TRP A 207 6.37 2.77 -5.87
CA TRP A 207 7.80 2.71 -5.58
C TRP A 207 8.66 2.73 -6.85
N ASN A 208 8.17 2.12 -7.94
CA ASN A 208 8.77 2.24 -9.26
C ASN A 208 8.76 3.70 -9.73
N ARG A 209 7.62 4.40 -9.61
CA ARG A 209 7.48 5.80 -10.03
C ARG A 209 8.28 6.79 -9.18
N VAL A 210 8.79 6.43 -7.99
CA VAL A 210 9.69 7.31 -7.22
C VAL A 210 10.85 7.82 -8.08
N LEU A 211 11.53 6.92 -8.79
CA LEU A 211 12.60 7.26 -9.72
C LEU A 211 12.25 6.95 -11.19
N LEU A 212 11.15 6.24 -11.44
CA LEU A 212 10.66 5.84 -12.75
C LEU A 212 11.75 5.17 -13.61
N LYS A 213 12.45 4.19 -13.03
CA LYS A 213 13.54 3.47 -13.71
C LYS A 213 13.04 2.36 -14.62
N GLN A 214 11.82 1.89 -14.40
CA GLN A 214 11.17 0.86 -15.21
C GLN A 214 9.81 1.38 -15.68
N ASP A 215 9.33 0.84 -16.79
CA ASP A 215 7.99 1.12 -17.29
C ASP A 215 6.92 0.65 -16.30
N ASP A 216 5.82 1.40 -16.20
CA ASP A 216 4.66 0.96 -15.43
C ASP A 216 3.95 -0.17 -16.19
N PRO A 217 3.75 -1.36 -15.58
CA PRO A 217 3.16 -2.53 -16.24
C PRO A 217 1.71 -2.35 -16.67
N LEU A 218 1.00 -1.33 -16.16
CA LEU A 218 -0.36 -1.00 -16.59
C LEU A 218 -0.42 0.12 -17.64
N SER A 219 0.71 0.77 -17.92
CA SER A 219 0.75 1.91 -18.82
C SER A 219 1.16 1.48 -20.22
N GLY A 220 0.49 2.04 -21.23
CA GLY A 220 0.93 1.88 -22.62
C GLY A 220 2.22 2.65 -22.90
N VAL A 221 2.88 2.33 -24.02
CA VAL A 221 4.17 2.93 -24.44
C VAL A 221 4.16 4.47 -24.38
N ILE A 222 3.08 5.10 -24.87
CA ILE A 222 2.96 6.58 -24.88
C ILE A 222 2.82 7.13 -23.45
N ALA A 223 2.08 6.45 -22.59
CA ALA A 223 1.89 6.88 -21.20
C ALA A 223 3.21 6.77 -20.41
N ASN A 224 3.97 5.69 -20.60
CA ASN A 224 5.30 5.54 -20.00
C ASN A 224 6.27 6.62 -20.46
N LEU A 225 6.24 7.01 -21.75
CA LEU A 225 7.09 8.09 -22.28
C LEU A 225 6.79 9.46 -21.63
N LEU A 226 5.54 9.70 -21.23
CA LEU A 226 5.10 10.97 -20.64
C LEU A 226 5.09 10.94 -19.11
N ALA A 227 5.30 9.77 -18.51
CA ALA A 227 5.31 9.61 -17.07
C ALA A 227 6.45 10.42 -16.43
N ARG A 228 6.19 10.93 -15.23
CA ARG A 228 7.15 11.73 -14.47
C ARG A 228 7.46 11.05 -13.14
N PRO A 229 8.74 11.00 -12.73
CA PRO A 229 9.10 10.49 -11.43
C PRO A 229 8.61 11.43 -10.32
N TYR A 230 8.41 10.87 -9.13
CA TYR A 230 8.14 11.69 -7.95
C TYR A 230 9.38 12.43 -7.46
N VAL A 231 10.57 11.88 -7.71
CA VAL A 231 11.85 12.45 -7.27
C VAL A 231 12.84 12.52 -8.43
N THR A 232 13.51 13.66 -8.59
CA THR A 232 14.56 13.87 -9.60
C THR A 232 15.85 14.32 -8.96
N CYS A 233 16.99 13.95 -9.56
CA CYS A 233 18.29 14.48 -9.16
C CYS A 233 18.63 15.73 -10.00
N ALA A 234 18.48 16.91 -9.42
CA ALA A 234 18.61 18.19 -10.10
C ALA A 234 19.91 18.94 -9.73
N ILE A 235 20.43 19.73 -10.67
CA ILE A 235 21.61 20.58 -10.45
C ILE A 235 21.22 21.77 -9.57
N GLN A 236 21.96 21.96 -8.48
CA GLN A 236 21.79 23.08 -7.55
C GLN A 236 22.64 24.26 -8.02
N ILE A 237 22.06 25.16 -8.83
CA ILE A 237 22.82 26.23 -9.51
C ILE A 237 23.58 27.13 -8.53
N ILE A 238 22.91 27.55 -7.46
CA ILE A 238 23.50 28.46 -6.46
C ILE A 238 24.66 27.78 -5.73
N ASP A 239 24.45 26.55 -5.27
CA ASP A 239 25.47 25.81 -4.52
C ASP A 239 26.63 25.40 -5.43
N SER A 240 26.35 25.07 -6.70
CA SER A 240 27.39 24.79 -7.70
C SER A 240 28.29 26.00 -7.93
N PHE A 241 27.72 27.20 -8.01
CA PHE A 241 28.51 28.44 -8.15
C PHE A 241 29.39 28.71 -6.94
N LYS A 242 28.87 28.51 -5.71
CA LYS A 242 29.64 28.71 -4.48
C LYS A 242 30.75 27.67 -4.31
N ALA A 243 30.48 26.42 -4.70
CA ALA A 243 31.41 25.31 -4.62
C ALA A 243 32.51 25.33 -5.69
N GLY A 244 32.23 25.94 -6.85
CA GLY A 244 33.10 25.87 -8.02
C GLY A 244 33.06 24.52 -8.76
N GLU A 245 32.08 23.66 -8.43
CA GLU A 245 31.85 22.34 -9.04
C GLU A 245 30.34 22.04 -9.13
N VAL A 246 29.95 21.01 -9.90
CA VAL A 246 28.53 20.65 -10.06
C VAL A 246 28.00 19.98 -8.80
N VAL A 247 27.07 20.66 -8.12
CA VAL A 247 26.33 20.13 -6.96
C VAL A 247 24.96 19.67 -7.44
N LYS A 248 24.55 18.45 -7.04
CA LYS A 248 23.20 17.94 -7.31
C LYS A 248 22.45 17.62 -6.03
N ALA A 249 21.12 17.62 -6.10
CA ALA A 249 20.25 17.23 -5.01
C ALA A 249 19.00 16.52 -5.47
N TRP A 250 18.41 15.73 -4.57
CA TRP A 250 17.06 15.23 -4.77
C TRP A 250 16.06 16.39 -4.65
N GLU A 251 15.13 16.46 -5.59
CA GLU A 251 14.03 17.41 -5.61
C GLU A 251 12.72 16.68 -5.93
N THR A 252 11.61 17.24 -5.45
CA THR A 252 10.26 16.78 -5.83
C THR A 252 10.03 17.03 -7.32
N GLY A 253 9.85 15.96 -8.09
CA GLY A 253 9.55 16.02 -9.52
C GLY A 253 8.05 16.09 -9.82
N SER A 254 7.23 15.38 -9.05
CA SER A 254 5.77 15.43 -9.11
C SER A 254 5.16 15.06 -7.76
N GLU A 255 3.92 15.50 -7.52
CA GLU A 255 3.19 15.16 -6.29
C GLU A 255 2.59 13.75 -6.38
N PHE A 256 2.58 13.07 -5.24
CA PHE A 256 1.86 11.82 -5.06
C PHE A 256 0.36 12.08 -5.02
N ASP A 257 -0.39 11.21 -5.71
CA ASP A 257 -1.84 11.21 -5.68
C ASP A 257 -2.39 9.78 -5.58
N ILE A 258 -3.03 9.46 -4.45
CA ILE A 258 -3.60 8.14 -4.22
C ILE A 258 -4.70 7.78 -5.24
N GLY A 259 -5.37 8.79 -5.82
CA GLY A 259 -6.41 8.57 -6.83
C GLY A 259 -5.89 7.96 -8.14
N GLU A 260 -4.59 8.01 -8.40
CA GLU A 260 -3.97 7.33 -9.56
C GLU A 260 -3.88 5.79 -9.36
N TYR A 261 -4.02 5.33 -8.12
CA TYR A 261 -3.80 3.94 -7.72
C TYR A 261 -5.08 3.23 -7.30
N ILE A 262 -6.00 3.96 -6.65
CA ILE A 262 -7.26 3.41 -6.16
C ILE A 262 -8.22 3.11 -7.32
N ASP A 263 -8.85 1.94 -7.24
CA ASP A 263 -9.99 1.54 -8.05
C ASP A 263 -10.87 0.56 -7.28
N ALA A 264 -11.95 0.09 -7.91
CA ALA A 264 -12.90 -0.83 -7.29
C ALA A 264 -12.33 -2.22 -6.92
N GLY A 265 -11.09 -2.52 -7.31
CA GLY A 265 -10.34 -3.69 -6.87
C GLY A 265 -9.84 -3.57 -5.42
N TRP A 266 -9.76 -2.35 -4.88
CA TRP A 266 -9.40 -2.09 -3.48
C TRP A 266 -10.57 -2.25 -2.50
N ASP A 267 -11.80 -2.28 -3.00
CA ASP A 267 -13.00 -2.46 -2.18
C ASP A 267 -13.28 -3.96 -2.01
N GLU A 268 -13.10 -4.50 -0.80
CA GLU A 268 -13.32 -5.92 -0.50
C GLU A 268 -14.75 -6.40 -0.69
N GLY A 269 -15.76 -5.53 -0.66
CA GLY A 269 -17.13 -5.95 -1.01
C GLY A 269 -17.40 -5.88 -2.51
N ASN A 270 -16.42 -5.48 -3.32
CA ASN A 270 -16.42 -5.64 -4.78
C ASN A 270 -15.39 -6.69 -5.23
N ASN A 271 -14.15 -6.63 -4.73
CA ASN A 271 -13.11 -7.64 -4.90
C ASN A 271 -13.09 -8.60 -3.70
N CYS A 272 -14.08 -9.49 -3.68
CA CYS A 272 -14.47 -10.34 -2.56
C CYS A 272 -13.31 -11.05 -1.85
N ASN A 273 -13.43 -11.21 -0.53
CA ASN A 273 -12.56 -12.09 0.24
C ASN A 273 -12.88 -13.57 -0.02
N SER A 274 -11.88 -14.42 0.12
CA SER A 274 -12.06 -15.87 0.25
C SER A 274 -11.68 -16.32 1.66
N TYR A 275 -12.16 -17.48 2.08
CA TYR A 275 -11.91 -18.00 3.42
C TYR A 275 -11.22 -19.35 3.34
N ALA A 276 -10.25 -19.60 4.23
CA ALA A 276 -9.49 -20.83 4.25
C ALA A 276 -10.31 -22.03 4.77
N ASP A 277 -11.27 -21.79 5.66
CA ASP A 277 -12.13 -22.79 6.27
C ASP A 277 -13.60 -22.58 5.82
N PRO A 278 -14.26 -23.59 5.22
CA PRO A 278 -15.69 -23.55 4.90
C PRO A 278 -16.60 -23.21 6.10
N LEU A 279 -16.19 -23.53 7.33
CA LEU A 279 -16.92 -23.15 8.54
C LEU A 279 -16.86 -21.64 8.79
N ILE A 280 -15.69 -21.03 8.59
CA ILE A 280 -15.54 -19.56 8.65
C ILE A 280 -16.40 -18.93 7.57
N GLU A 281 -16.33 -19.42 6.33
CA GLU A 281 -17.14 -18.93 5.22
C GLU A 281 -18.63 -19.00 5.55
N ALA A 282 -19.12 -20.12 6.08
CA ALA A 282 -20.52 -20.29 6.44
C ALA A 282 -20.97 -19.32 7.54
N LYS A 283 -20.13 -19.11 8.57
CA LYS A 283 -20.39 -18.15 9.65
C LYS A 283 -20.47 -16.72 9.12
N VAL A 284 -19.48 -16.29 8.34
CA VAL A 284 -19.44 -14.95 7.75
C VAL A 284 -20.60 -14.75 6.78
N ALA A 285 -20.85 -15.68 5.87
CA ALA A 285 -21.95 -15.60 4.92
C ALA A 285 -23.32 -15.52 5.60
N LYS A 286 -23.50 -16.21 6.74
CA LYS A 286 -24.71 -16.07 7.55
C LYS A 286 -24.85 -14.65 8.08
N ARG A 287 -23.78 -14.04 8.61
CA ARG A 287 -23.82 -12.67 9.14
C ARG A 287 -24.02 -11.62 8.07
N VAL A 288 -23.39 -11.79 6.91
CA VAL A 288 -23.65 -10.96 5.73
C VAL A 288 -25.15 -10.94 5.41
N ARG A 289 -25.81 -12.12 5.35
CA ARG A 289 -27.26 -12.20 5.12
C ARG A 289 -28.11 -11.60 6.24
N ASP A 290 -27.67 -11.70 7.49
CA ASP A 290 -28.37 -11.11 8.64
C ASP A 290 -28.31 -9.57 8.61
N VAL A 291 -27.18 -9.00 8.16
CA VAL A 291 -26.91 -7.56 8.16
C VAL A 291 -27.44 -6.89 6.89
N ASP A 292 -27.16 -7.47 5.72
CA ASP A 292 -27.59 -6.98 4.42
C ASP A 292 -28.02 -8.15 3.52
N PRO A 293 -29.32 -8.53 3.53
CA PRO A 293 -29.84 -9.66 2.76
C PRO A 293 -29.67 -9.50 1.24
N ASP A 294 -29.57 -8.26 0.76
CA ASP A 294 -29.47 -7.91 -0.67
C ASP A 294 -28.00 -7.78 -1.12
N PHE A 295 -27.03 -7.97 -0.21
CA PHE A 295 -25.62 -7.86 -0.56
C PHE A 295 -25.18 -9.02 -1.45
N GLU A 296 -24.71 -8.68 -2.65
CA GLU A 296 -23.96 -9.56 -3.53
C GLU A 296 -22.49 -9.12 -3.58
N CYS A 297 -21.59 -10.09 -3.71
CA CYS A 297 -20.19 -9.83 -4.03
C CYS A 297 -19.82 -10.53 -5.35
N PRO A 298 -19.39 -9.79 -6.38
CA PRO A 298 -19.05 -8.36 -6.39
C PRO A 298 -20.28 -7.44 -6.29
N SER A 299 -20.19 -6.41 -5.44
CA SER A 299 -21.26 -5.41 -5.28
C SER A 299 -21.49 -4.53 -6.53
N LEU A 300 -20.47 -4.35 -7.36
CA LEU A 300 -20.57 -3.62 -8.62
C LEU A 300 -19.87 -4.38 -9.76
N LYS A 301 -20.59 -5.33 -10.36
CA LYS A 301 -20.11 -6.19 -11.48
C LYS A 301 -19.42 -5.39 -12.60
N ALA A 302 -20.01 -4.26 -13.01
CA ALA A 302 -19.43 -3.39 -14.03
C ALA A 302 -18.06 -2.82 -13.63
N ALA A 303 -17.80 -2.58 -12.34
CA ALA A 303 -16.51 -2.12 -11.86
C ALA A 303 -15.47 -3.24 -11.85
N CYS A 304 -15.88 -4.48 -11.51
CA CYS A 304 -15.04 -5.67 -11.69
C CYS A 304 -14.58 -5.87 -13.14
N SER A 305 -15.48 -5.69 -14.11
CA SER A 305 -15.11 -5.75 -15.53
C SER A 305 -14.07 -4.67 -15.90
N ARG A 306 -14.20 -3.44 -15.39
CA ARG A 306 -13.19 -2.38 -15.58
C ARG A 306 -11.85 -2.74 -14.93
N SER A 307 -11.85 -3.27 -13.71
CA SER A 307 -10.62 -3.71 -13.04
C SER A 307 -9.96 -4.86 -13.80
N ARG A 308 -10.73 -5.83 -14.32
CA ARG A 308 -10.22 -6.92 -15.16
C ARG A 308 -9.52 -6.38 -16.42
N VAL A 309 -10.11 -5.39 -17.09
CA VAL A 309 -9.50 -4.73 -18.25
C VAL A 309 -8.23 -3.99 -17.85
N LYS A 310 -8.27 -3.21 -16.76
CA LYS A 310 -7.12 -2.45 -16.25
C LYS A 310 -5.93 -3.34 -15.93
N TYR A 311 -6.15 -4.45 -15.22
CA TYR A 311 -5.09 -5.35 -14.75
C TYR A 311 -4.64 -6.37 -15.81
N GLY A 312 -5.38 -6.55 -16.90
CA GLY A 312 -4.99 -7.37 -18.03
C GLY A 312 -4.54 -8.79 -17.62
N GLU A 313 -3.33 -9.17 -18.01
CA GLU A 313 -2.75 -10.49 -17.70
C GLU A 313 -2.53 -10.75 -16.20
N TYR A 314 -2.44 -9.69 -15.40
CA TYR A 314 -2.26 -9.76 -13.94
C TYR A 314 -3.59 -9.95 -13.20
N ALA A 315 -4.73 -9.72 -13.84
CA ALA A 315 -6.05 -9.76 -13.20
C ALA A 315 -6.29 -11.08 -12.45
N ARG A 316 -5.85 -12.22 -12.98
CA ARG A 316 -6.00 -13.55 -12.35
C ARG A 316 -5.26 -13.72 -11.02
N PHE A 317 -4.28 -12.87 -10.74
CA PHE A 317 -3.54 -12.86 -9.48
C PHE A 317 -4.10 -11.85 -8.48
N LEU A 318 -4.83 -10.85 -8.96
CA LEU A 318 -5.24 -9.67 -8.19
C LEU A 318 -6.73 -9.66 -7.87
N LEU A 319 -7.56 -10.30 -8.69
CA LEU A 319 -9.02 -10.24 -8.57
C LEU A 319 -9.59 -11.59 -8.16
N HIS A 320 -10.64 -11.53 -7.33
CA HIS A 320 -11.41 -12.70 -6.95
C HIS A 320 -12.02 -13.39 -8.19
N PRO A 321 -12.14 -14.74 -8.22
CA PRO A 321 -12.76 -15.45 -9.33
C PRO A 321 -14.13 -14.90 -9.78
N SER A 322 -15.00 -14.56 -8.83
CA SER A 322 -16.31 -13.92 -9.12
C SER A 322 -16.20 -12.55 -9.78
N CYS A 323 -15.12 -11.81 -9.53
CA CYS A 323 -14.84 -10.52 -10.17
C CYS A 323 -14.31 -10.73 -11.60
N LEU A 324 -13.56 -11.81 -11.84
CA LEU A 324 -13.08 -12.20 -13.17
C LEU A 324 -14.19 -12.66 -14.11
N SER A 325 -15.23 -13.31 -13.57
CA SER A 325 -16.40 -13.79 -14.31
C SER A 325 -17.60 -12.85 -14.28
N ALA A 326 -17.47 -11.66 -13.67
CA ALA A 326 -18.53 -10.67 -13.64
C ALA A 326 -18.79 -10.13 -15.06
N GLU A 327 -20.02 -10.32 -15.55
CA GLU A 327 -20.54 -9.73 -16.80
C GLU A 327 -21.39 -8.49 -16.52
#